data_AF-A0A511T847-F1
#
_entry.id   AF-A0A511T847-F1
#
_cell.length_a   1.000
_cell.length_b   1.000
_cell.length_c   1.000
_cell.angle_alpha   90.00
_cell.angle_beta   90.00
_cell.angle_gamma   90.00
#
_symmetry.space_group_name_H-M   'P 1'
#
loop_
_entity.id
_entity.type
_entity.pdbx_description
1 polymer ?
#
loop_
_entity_poly.entity_id
_entity_poly.type
_entity_poly.pdbx_seq_one_letter_code
_entity_poly.pdbx_strand_id
1 'polypeptide(L)'
;MHNLLFVSWMFLAVFLTGCGRLLGLDCIDTNCSDYPTRLAAQMDYEADPECRADLDADHDGVACEEDTRDEVHCSSASGCQCSGKNRDACFADASCCLWVVGRGCGCR
;
A
#
# COMPACT_ATOMS: atom_id res chain seq x y z
N MET A 1 -11.54 -9.87 -58.38
CA MET A 1 -11.72 -11.10 -57.58
C MET A 1 -10.30 -11.61 -57.31
N HIS A 2 -9.59 -11.19 -56.26
CA HIS A 2 -9.42 -11.94 -55.00
C HIS A 2 -8.82 -11.09 -53.85
N ASN A 3 -8.69 -9.75 -53.98
CA ASN A 3 -7.89 -8.94 -53.05
C ASN A 3 -8.65 -8.22 -51.91
N LEU A 4 -9.99 -8.33 -51.82
CA LEU A 4 -10.77 -7.64 -50.79
C LEU A 4 -11.21 -8.55 -49.62
N LEU A 5 -11.13 -9.88 -49.79
CA LEU A 5 -11.49 -10.83 -48.72
C LEU A 5 -10.32 -11.14 -47.77
N PHE A 6 -9.07 -10.95 -48.22
CA PHE A 6 -7.87 -11.19 -47.38
C PHE A 6 -7.61 -10.10 -46.35
N VAL A 7 -7.93 -8.85 -46.68
CA VAL A 7 -7.67 -7.70 -45.79
C VAL A 7 -8.66 -7.71 -44.60
N SER A 8 -9.92 -8.10 -44.83
CA SER A 8 -10.95 -8.13 -43.78
C SER A 8 -10.75 -9.21 -42.72
N TRP A 9 -10.06 -10.32 -43.05
CA TRP A 9 -9.76 -11.39 -42.07
C TRP A 9 -8.48 -11.11 -41.27
N MET A 10 -7.52 -10.34 -41.82
CA MET A 10 -6.33 -9.93 -41.09
C MET A 10 -6.63 -8.88 -40.01
N PHE A 11 -7.59 -7.98 -40.23
CA PHE A 11 -7.96 -6.99 -39.21
C PHE A 11 -8.79 -7.57 -38.05
N LEU A 12 -9.54 -8.65 -38.27
CA LEU A 12 -10.26 -9.34 -37.20
C LEU A 12 -9.33 -10.20 -36.31
N ALA A 13 -8.24 -10.72 -36.88
CA ALA A 13 -7.28 -11.53 -36.12
C ALA A 13 -6.32 -10.68 -35.26
N VAL A 14 -6.03 -9.43 -35.62
CA VAL A 14 -5.12 -8.57 -34.83
C VAL A 14 -5.82 -7.95 -33.60
N PHE A 15 -7.13 -7.70 -33.65
CA PHE A 15 -7.85 -7.18 -32.48
C PHE A 15 -8.17 -8.24 -31.41
N LEU A 16 -8.13 -9.52 -31.78
CA LEU A 16 -8.37 -10.66 -30.87
C LEU A 16 -7.08 -11.35 -30.40
N THR A 17 -5.91 -10.94 -30.92
CA THR A 17 -4.61 -11.47 -30.50
C THR A 17 -3.93 -10.49 -29.56
N GLY A 18 -4.32 -10.58 -28.28
CA GLY A 18 -3.41 -10.21 -27.21
C GLY A 18 -3.83 -9.00 -26.37
N CYS A 19 -4.84 -9.19 -25.52
CA CYS A 19 -4.66 -8.85 -24.11
C CYS A 19 -3.64 -9.84 -23.50
N GLY A 20 -2.46 -9.90 -24.11
CA GLY A 20 -1.35 -10.75 -23.72
C GLY A 20 -0.43 -9.83 -22.98
N ARG A 21 -0.69 -9.71 -21.68
CA ARG A 21 0.22 -9.25 -20.62
C ARG A 21 1.66 -9.24 -21.15
N LEU A 22 2.10 -8.07 -21.62
CA LEU A 22 3.48 -7.83 -21.99
C LEU A 22 4.29 -7.93 -20.70
N LEU A 23 4.79 -9.15 -20.45
CA LEU A 23 6.12 -9.46 -19.95
C LEU A 23 6.70 -8.45 -18.95
N GLY A 24 6.58 -8.78 -17.67
CA GLY A 24 7.41 -8.22 -16.60
C GLY A 24 6.77 -7.13 -15.76
N LEU A 25 5.65 -7.42 -15.10
CA LEU A 25 5.49 -6.88 -13.77
C LEU A 25 6.54 -7.61 -12.91
N ASP A 26 7.72 -7.01 -12.75
CA ASP A 26 8.58 -7.32 -11.60
C ASP A 26 7.75 -6.88 -10.38
N CYS A 27 6.84 -7.74 -9.96
CA CYS A 27 6.18 -7.58 -8.68
C CYS A 27 7.31 -7.56 -7.66
N ILE A 28 7.42 -6.44 -6.96
CA ILE A 28 8.44 -6.27 -5.94
C ILE A 28 8.07 -7.23 -4.83
N ASP A 29 8.91 -8.25 -4.62
CA ASP A 29 8.81 -9.17 -3.50
C ASP A 29 8.97 -8.36 -2.22
N THR A 30 7.85 -8.11 -1.56
CA THR A 30 7.83 -7.55 -0.23
C THR A 30 7.13 -8.53 0.68
N ASN A 31 7.03 -8.16 1.93
CA ASN A 31 6.16 -8.76 2.89
C ASN A 31 5.76 -7.65 3.87
N CYS A 32 4.91 -7.99 4.83
CA CYS A 32 4.49 -7.04 5.84
C CYS A 32 5.68 -6.37 6.54
N SER A 33 6.79 -7.08 6.80
CA SER A 33 7.96 -6.55 7.49
C SER A 33 8.68 -5.40 6.75
N ASP A 34 8.48 -5.28 5.44
CA ASP A 34 9.00 -4.18 4.63
C ASP A 34 8.21 -2.87 4.82
N TYR A 35 7.02 -2.95 5.44
CA TYR A 35 6.15 -1.81 5.70
C TYR A 35 6.29 -1.31 7.15
N PRO A 36 6.32 0.02 7.36
CA PRO A 36 6.38 0.61 8.69
C PRO A 36 5.05 0.54 9.45
N THR A 37 3.93 0.42 8.74
CA THR A 37 2.57 0.33 9.28
C THR A 37 1.70 -0.49 8.33
N ARG A 38 0.66 -1.15 8.83
CA ARG A 38 -0.37 -1.83 8.03
C ARG A 38 -1.07 -0.87 7.09
N LEU A 39 -1.30 0.39 7.48
CA LEU A 39 -1.90 1.38 6.58
C LEU A 39 -1.05 1.58 5.31
N ALA A 40 0.28 1.63 5.45
CA ALA A 40 1.17 1.73 4.30
C ALA A 40 1.12 0.45 3.43
N ALA A 41 1.07 -0.73 4.06
CA ALA A 41 0.92 -2.00 3.34
C ALA A 41 -0.42 -2.07 2.59
N GLN A 42 -1.52 -1.68 3.24
CA GLN A 42 -2.86 -1.62 2.67
C GLN A 42 -2.92 -0.69 1.46
N MET A 43 -2.32 0.50 1.55
CA MET A 43 -2.28 1.44 0.43
C MET A 43 -1.56 0.85 -0.80
N ASP A 44 -0.46 0.13 -0.58
CA ASP A 44 0.26 -0.51 -1.67
C ASP A 44 -0.52 -1.72 -2.22
N TYR A 45 -1.16 -2.52 -1.37
CA TYR A 45 -2.07 -3.59 -1.79
C TYR A 45 -3.22 -3.08 -2.65
N GLU A 46 -3.88 -2.00 -2.24
CA GLU A 46 -4.97 -1.38 -3.00
C GLU A 46 -4.50 -0.79 -4.34
N ALA A 47 -3.25 -0.34 -4.41
CA ALA A 47 -2.68 0.20 -5.64
C ALA A 47 -2.40 -0.90 -6.68
N ASP A 48 -2.01 -2.10 -6.24
CA ASP A 48 -1.73 -3.24 -7.13
C ASP A 48 -2.02 -4.60 -6.46
N PRO A 49 -3.28 -5.01 -6.34
CA PRO A 49 -3.63 -6.24 -5.61
C PRO A 49 -3.13 -7.51 -6.32
N GLU A 50 -2.85 -7.46 -7.63
CA GLU A 50 -2.27 -8.62 -8.33
C GLU A 50 -0.78 -8.81 -7.99
N CYS A 51 0.00 -7.72 -7.86
CA CYS A 51 1.42 -7.82 -7.49
C CYS A 51 1.71 -7.80 -6.00
N ARG A 52 0.73 -7.44 -5.17
CA ARG A 52 0.89 -7.24 -3.74
C ARG A 52 0.11 -8.26 -2.91
N ALA A 53 -0.35 -9.35 -3.55
CA ALA A 53 -1.10 -10.43 -2.92
C ALA A 53 -0.32 -11.14 -1.78
N ASP A 54 1.01 -10.98 -1.74
CA ASP A 54 1.87 -11.36 -0.62
C ASP A 54 1.54 -10.64 0.70
N LEU A 55 0.91 -9.46 0.63
CA LEU A 55 0.54 -8.68 1.80
C LEU A 55 -0.79 -9.13 2.44
N ASP A 56 -1.64 -9.87 1.73
CA ASP A 56 -2.97 -10.31 2.16
C ASP A 56 -3.07 -11.84 1.99
N ALA A 57 -2.54 -12.57 2.97
CA ALA A 57 -2.33 -14.00 2.85
C ALA A 57 -3.63 -14.80 2.84
N ASP A 58 -4.65 -14.35 3.59
CA ASP A 58 -5.96 -14.99 3.65
C ASP A 58 -6.95 -14.47 2.61
N HIS A 59 -6.56 -13.43 1.85
CA HIS A 59 -7.31 -12.83 0.74
C HIS A 59 -8.66 -12.25 1.19
N ASP A 60 -8.72 -11.69 2.39
CA ASP A 60 -9.93 -11.06 2.92
C ASP A 60 -10.08 -9.58 2.49
N GLY A 61 -9.06 -9.05 1.81
CA GLY A 61 -8.98 -7.68 1.32
C GLY A 61 -8.30 -6.71 2.30
N VAL A 62 -7.81 -7.20 3.43
CA VAL A 62 -7.06 -6.45 4.43
C VAL A 62 -5.63 -6.96 4.46
N ALA A 63 -4.68 -6.14 4.03
CA ALA A 63 -3.27 -6.48 4.05
C ALA A 63 -2.69 -6.40 5.47
N CYS A 64 -1.80 -7.34 5.82
CA CYS A 64 -0.97 -7.34 7.03
C CYS A 64 -1.73 -7.18 8.35
N GLU A 65 -2.95 -7.70 8.40
CA GLU A 65 -3.86 -7.79 9.54
C GLU A 65 -3.33 -8.66 10.68
N GLU A 66 -2.50 -9.64 10.35
CA GLU A 66 -1.77 -10.49 11.32
C GLU A 66 -0.61 -9.76 11.99
N ASP A 67 -0.13 -8.68 11.38
CA ASP A 67 1.06 -7.98 11.83
C ASP A 67 0.73 -7.02 12.98
N THR A 68 0.97 -7.50 14.21
CA THR A 68 0.76 -6.71 15.43
C THR A 68 1.72 -5.52 15.54
N ARG A 69 2.62 -5.27 14.57
CA ARG A 69 3.41 -4.02 14.51
C ARG A 69 2.55 -2.78 14.29
N ASP A 70 1.34 -2.99 13.79
CA ASP A 70 0.30 -1.97 13.70
C ASP A 70 -0.31 -1.61 15.06
N GLU A 71 0.05 -2.37 16.09
CA GLU A 71 0.03 -1.91 17.45
C GLU A 71 1.14 -0.86 17.61
N VAL A 72 0.93 0.30 17.00
CA VAL A 72 1.43 1.52 17.60
C VAL A 72 0.74 1.58 18.95
N HIS A 73 1.40 0.99 19.95
CA HIS A 73 1.07 1.08 21.35
C HIS A 73 1.36 2.53 21.79
N CYS A 74 0.72 3.51 21.14
CA CYS A 74 0.41 4.76 21.82
C CYS A 74 -0.53 4.30 22.92
N SER A 75 0.01 4.07 24.12
CA SER A 75 -0.81 3.78 25.28
C SER A 75 -1.74 4.99 25.47
N SER A 76 -2.91 4.93 24.84
CA SER A 76 -3.95 5.96 24.80
C SER A 76 -4.58 6.14 26.19
N ALA A 77 -4.16 5.32 27.15
CA ALA A 77 -4.23 5.61 28.56
C ALA A 77 -2.89 6.17 29.08
N SER A 78 -2.78 7.49 29.15
CA SER A 78 -1.81 8.20 30.02
C SER A 78 -0.30 8.07 29.71
N GLY A 79 0.10 7.29 28.70
CA GLY A 79 1.50 6.86 28.50
C GLY A 79 2.13 7.23 27.16
N CYS A 80 1.51 8.10 26.38
CA CYS A 80 1.89 8.41 24.99
C CYS A 80 3.24 9.15 24.83
N GLN A 81 4.03 9.35 25.89
CA GLN A 81 5.43 9.84 25.87
C GLN A 81 5.70 11.09 24.99
N CYS A 82 4.65 11.84 24.60
CA CYS A 82 4.76 13.05 23.77
C CYS A 82 5.16 14.28 24.60
N SER A 83 4.79 14.29 25.89
CA SER A 83 5.07 15.40 26.80
C SER A 83 6.56 15.67 26.94
N GLY A 84 6.98 16.91 26.72
CA GLY A 84 8.37 17.34 26.83
C GLY A 84 9.20 17.18 25.56
N LYS A 85 8.66 16.58 24.49
CA LYS A 85 9.30 16.57 23.18
C LYS A 85 9.32 17.97 22.56
N ASN A 86 10.42 18.30 21.88
CA ASN A 86 10.50 19.48 21.04
C ASN A 86 9.71 19.26 19.73
N ARG A 87 9.60 20.30 18.90
CA ARG A 87 8.79 20.27 17.67
C ARG A 87 9.21 19.13 16.74
N ASP A 88 10.50 18.95 16.52
CA ASP A 88 11.01 17.99 15.55
C ASP A 88 10.85 16.55 16.04
N ALA A 89 11.16 16.31 17.32
CA ALA A 89 10.91 15.03 17.97
C ALA A 89 9.41 14.69 18.02
N CYS A 90 8.52 15.69 18.12
CA CYS A 90 7.08 15.47 18.05
C CYS A 90 6.63 14.97 16.67
N PHE A 91 7.21 15.52 15.60
CA PHE A 91 6.89 15.10 14.23
C PHE A 91 7.52 13.77 13.84
N ALA A 92 8.64 13.38 14.47
CA ALA A 92 9.20 12.05 14.31
C ALA A 92 8.25 10.93 14.79
N ASP A 93 7.41 11.24 15.78
CA ASP A 93 6.39 10.34 16.34
C ASP A 93 4.96 10.75 15.93
N ALA A 94 4.78 11.25 14.71
CA ALA A 94 3.47 11.72 14.21
C ALA A 94 2.36 10.65 14.25
N SER A 95 2.73 9.37 14.38
CA SER A 95 1.81 8.25 14.60
C SER A 95 1.08 8.33 15.95
N CYS A 96 1.69 8.94 16.98
CA CYS A 96 1.11 9.11 18.34
C CYS A 96 0.96 10.56 18.79
N CYS A 97 1.78 11.46 18.25
CA CYS A 97 1.95 12.81 18.78
C CYS A 97 1.51 13.88 17.78
N LEU A 98 0.96 14.98 18.29
CA LEU A 98 0.56 16.16 17.55
C LEU A 98 1.15 17.42 18.18
N TRP A 99 1.83 18.23 17.37
CA TRP A 99 2.33 19.55 17.80
C TRP A 99 1.23 20.61 17.68
N VAL A 100 0.84 21.21 18.80
CA VAL A 100 -0.08 22.34 18.83
C VAL A 100 0.69 23.61 19.20
N VAL A 101 0.65 24.61 18.31
CA VAL A 101 1.32 25.90 18.54
C VAL A 101 0.79 26.51 19.86
N GLY A 102 1.70 26.78 20.79
CA GLY A 102 1.38 27.32 22.11
C GLY A 102 1.04 26.29 23.19
N ARG A 103 0.76 25.02 22.84
CA ARG A 103 0.55 23.93 23.81
C ARG A 103 1.67 22.89 23.81
N GLY A 104 2.50 22.86 22.76
CA GLY A 104 3.59 21.91 22.62
C GLY A 104 3.16 20.57 22.03
N CYS A 105 3.96 19.54 22.24
CA CYS A 105 3.68 18.19 21.77
C CYS A 105 2.71 17.47 22.71
N GLY A 106 1.56 17.07 22.17
CA GLY A 106 0.55 16.29 22.88
C GLY A 106 0.26 14.98 22.17
N CYS A 107 -0.51 14.12 22.80
CA CYS A 107 -0.98 12.89 22.18
C CYS A 107 -2.15 13.21 21.24
N ARG A 108 -2.25 12.47 20.14
CA ARG A 108 -3.35 12.61 19.19
C ARG A 108 -4.67 12.09 19.74
#